data_AF-A0A8C9PDZ6-F1
#
_entry.id   AF-A0A8C9PDZ6-F1
#
_cell.length_a   1.000
_cell.length_b   1.000
_cell.length_c   1.000
_cell.angle_alpha   90.00
_cell.angle_beta   90.00
_cell.angle_gamma   90.00
#
_symmetry.space_group_name_H-M   'P 1'
#
loop_
_entity.id
_entity.type
_entity.pdbx_description
1 polymer ?
#
loop_
_entity_poly.entity_id
_entity_poly.type
_entity_poly.pdbx_seq_one_letter_code
_entity_poly.pdbx_strand_id
1 'polypeptide(L)' 'MLLEEVRVGDRLSGAAARGDVQEVRRLLYRELVHPDALNRFGKTALQVVL' A
#
# COMPACT_ATOMS: atom_id res chain seq x y z
N MET A 1 6.77 -14.22 3.37
CA MET A 1 5.30 -14.43 3.32
C MET A 1 4.57 -13.40 4.18
N LEU A 2 4.17 -13.63 5.45
CA LEU A 2 3.39 -12.62 6.22
C LEU A 2 4.12 -11.28 6.46
N LEU A 3 5.42 -11.31 6.80
CA LEU A 3 6.19 -10.08 7.03
C LEU A 3 6.43 -9.25 5.77
N GLU A 4 6.49 -9.88 4.60
CA GLU A 4 6.63 -9.18 3.32
C GLU A 4 5.32 -8.54 2.91
N GLU A 5 4.19 -9.25 3.07
CA GLU A 5 2.85 -8.71 2.83
C GLU A 5 2.56 -7.47 3.67
N VAL A 6 2.89 -7.51 4.98
CA VAL A 6 2.74 -6.35 5.87
C VAL A 6 3.61 -5.17 5.41
N ARG A 7 4.85 -5.44 4.97
CA ARG A 7 5.76 -4.39 4.48
C ARG A 7 5.26 -3.74 3.20
N VAL A 8 4.70 -4.50 2.25
CA VAL A 8 4.15 -3.92 1.02
C VAL A 8 2.85 -3.16 1.28
N GLY A 9 2.00 -3.64 2.19
CA GLY A 9 0.80 -2.94 2.62
C GLY A 9 1.10 -1.61 3.32
N ASP A 10 2.13 -1.57 4.18
CA ASP A 10 2.62 -0.34 4.81
C ASP A 10 3.12 0.70 3.78
N ARG A 11 3.87 0.25 2.76
CA ARG A 11 4.37 1.13 1.68
C ARG A 11 3.23 1.72 0.87
N LEU A 12 2.29 0.87 0.44
CA LEU A 12 1.15 1.29 -0.39
C LEU A 12 0.23 2.24 0.39
N SER A 13 -0.14 1.87 1.62
CA SER A 13 -0.96 2.72 2.49
C SER A 13 -0.28 4.05 2.80
N GLY A 14 1.02 4.03 3.07
CA GLY A 14 1.79 5.25 3.34
C GLY A 14 1.88 6.19 2.14
N ALA A 15 2.06 5.65 0.92
CA ALA A 15 2.05 6.45 -0.31
C ALA A 15 0.69 7.10 -0.55
N ALA A 16 -0.40 6.33 -0.37
CA ALA A 16 -1.77 6.83 -0.50
C ALA A 16 -2.08 7.94 0.51
N ALA A 17 -1.75 7.74 1.80
CA ALA A 17 -1.99 8.72 2.86
C ALA A 17 -1.22 10.04 2.67
N ARG A 18 -0.08 10.02 1.95
CA ARG A 18 0.68 11.24 1.60
C ARG A 18 0.21 11.91 0.30
N GLY A 19 -0.72 11.31 -0.43
CA GLY A 19 -1.11 11.77 -1.77
C GLY A 19 -0.02 11.55 -2.83
N ASP A 20 0.93 10.65 -2.61
CA ASP A 20 2.02 10.36 -3.55
C ASP A 20 1.53 9.44 -4.69
N VAL A 21 0.86 10.04 -5.67
CA VAL A 21 0.26 9.33 -6.81
C VAL A 21 1.31 8.59 -7.65
N GLN A 22 2.55 9.11 -7.73
CA GLN A 22 3.60 8.48 -8.52
C GLN A 22 4.06 7.18 -7.86
N GLU A 23 4.27 7.20 -6.54
CA GLU A 23 4.64 5.99 -5.80
C GLU A 23 3.51 4.96 -5.79
N VAL A 24 2.25 5.39 -5.61
CA VAL A 24 1.09 4.49 -5.71
C VAL A 24 1.04 3.80 -7.07
N ARG A 25 1.22 4.54 -8.17
CA ARG A 25 1.27 3.96 -9.52
C ARG A 25 2.44 2.99 -9.69
N ARG A 26 3.62 3.34 -9.15
CA ARG A 26 4.80 2.48 -9.21
C ARG A 26 4.57 1.15 -8.49
N LEU A 27 4.00 1.19 -7.29
CA LEU A 27 3.69 0.01 -6.48
C LEU A 27 2.66 -0.91 -7.16
N LEU A 28 1.58 -0.33 -7.69
CA LEU A 28 0.50 -1.11 -8.33
C LEU A 28 0.91 -1.69 -9.69
N TYR A 29 1.53 -0.88 -10.55
CA TYR A 29 1.73 -1.26 -11.95
C TYR A 29 3.12 -1.82 -12.26
N ARG A 30 4.15 -1.49 -11.46
CA ARG A 30 5.52 -2.00 -11.68
C ARG A 30 5.90 -3.10 -10.70
N GLU A 31 5.54 -2.95 -9.43
CA GLU A 31 5.81 -3.97 -8.40
C GLU A 31 4.66 -4.98 -8.24
N LEU A 32 3.53 -4.78 -8.93
CA LEU A 32 2.35 -5.66 -8.89
C LEU A 32 1.83 -5.91 -7.46
N VAL A 33 1.95 -4.92 -6.58
CA VAL A 33 1.41 -5.01 -5.21
C VAL A 33 -0.11 -5.09 -5.29
N HIS A 34 -0.69 -6.07 -4.59
CA HIS A 34 -2.14 -6.20 -4.51
C HIS A 34 -2.75 -4.95 -3.83
N PRO A 35 -3.77 -4.31 -4.42
CA PRO A 35 -4.34 -3.07 -3.86
C PRO A 35 -4.95 -3.27 -2.46
N ASP A 36 -5.43 -4.48 -2.15
CA ASP A 36 -5.94 -4.85 -0.82
C ASP A 36 -4.86 -5.37 0.14
N ALA A 37 -3.57 -5.18 -0.17
CA ALA A 37 -2.50 -5.53 0.76
C ALA A 37 -2.69 -4.79 2.09
N LEU A 38 -2.78 -5.57 3.18
CA LEU A 38 -3.00 -5.04 4.51
C LEU A 38 -1.70 -4.46 5.08
N ASN A 39 -1.78 -3.24 5.60
CA ASN A 39 -0.69 -2.66 6.37
C ASN A 39 -0.60 -3.27 7.78
N ARG A 40 0.36 -2.80 8.59
CA ARG A 40 0.56 -3.30 9.96
C ARG A 40 -0.63 -3.11 10.91
N PHE A 41 -1.60 -2.28 10.55
CA PHE A 41 -2.83 -2.02 11.31
C PHE A 41 -4.04 -2.81 10.79
N GLY A 42 -3.84 -3.70 9.81
CA GLY A 42 -4.92 -4.45 9.17
C GLY A 42 -5.83 -3.58 8.30
N LYS A 43 -5.31 -2.47 7.76
CA LYS A 43 -6.05 -1.57 6.86
C LYS A 43 -5.49 -1.63 5.44
N THR A 44 -6.37 -1.41 4.45
CA THR A 44 -5.95 -1.26 3.05
C THR A 44 -5.59 0.19 2.75
N ALA A 45 -4.92 0.40 1.61
CA ALA A 45 -4.59 1.74 1.13
C ALA A 45 -5.84 2.61 0.90
N LEU A 46 -6.98 2.02 0.51
CA LEU A 46 -8.24 2.74 0.30
C LEU A 46 -8.86 3.26 1.60
N GLN A 47 -8.67 2.55 2.72
CA GLN A 47 -9.25 2.92 4.02
C GLN A 47 -8.49 4.06 4.72
N VAL A 48 -7.25 4.33 4.33
CA VAL A 48 -6.38 5.33 5.00
C VAL A 48 -6.39 6.70 4.30
N VAL A 49 -7.04 6.82 3.16
CA VAL A 49 -7.26 8.10 2.47
C VAL A 49 -8.61 8.65 2.91
N LEU A 50 -8.62 9.87 3.47
CA LEU A 50 -9.83 10.62 3.82
C LEU A 50 -10.28 11.49 2.64
#